data_AF-A0A0C3E9A1-F1
#
_entry.id   AF-A0A0C3E9A1-F1
#
_cell.length_a   1.000
_cell.length_b   1.000
_cell.length_c   1.000
_cell.angle_alpha   90.00
_cell.angle_beta   90.00
_cell.angle_gamma   90.00
#
_symmetry.space_group_name_H-M   'P 1'
#
loop_
_entity.id
_entity.type
_entity.pdbx_description
1 polymer ?
#
loop_
_entity_poly.entity_id
_entity_poly.type
_entity_poly.pdbx_seq_one_letter_code
_entity_poly.pdbx_strand_id
1 'polypeptide(L)'
;MYRKISCDVKIAAMNLYEWNLLSLEQILDCVRFSESTFWHTLRLWIETGDVVNHPTGSPGRPRTLHFDDINYLIWLVNHRPTWFLDELLSLLESNRFITTHFTTIYRELVHAGISLKKLRKIAKEQDKDKQAEFV
;
A
#
# COMPACT_ATOMS: atom_id res chain seq x y z
N MET A 1 0.95 -22.47 17.10
CA MET A 1 2.15 -22.01 16.37
C MET A 1 1.80 -21.90 14.89
N TYR A 2 1.94 -20.73 14.28
CA TYR A 2 1.63 -20.54 12.86
C TYR A 2 2.80 -21.04 12.01
N ARG A 3 2.53 -21.90 11.02
CA ARG A 3 3.52 -22.38 10.04
C ARG A 3 3.04 -22.03 8.64
N LYS A 4 3.89 -21.39 7.86
CA LYS A 4 3.63 -21.14 6.44
C LYS A 4 3.73 -22.47 5.67
N ILE A 5 2.63 -22.85 5.02
CA ILE A 5 2.57 -24.04 4.15
C ILE A 5 3.06 -23.63 2.77
N SER A 6 3.95 -24.42 2.16
CA SER A 6 4.47 -24.12 0.82
C SER A 6 3.37 -24.22 -0.23
N CYS A 7 3.53 -23.48 -1.32
CA CYS A 7 2.67 -23.59 -2.51
C CYS A 7 2.70 -25.01 -3.07
N ASP A 8 3.89 -25.59 -3.24
CA ASP A 8 4.07 -26.93 -3.84
C ASP A 8 3.35 -28.02 -3.04
N VAL A 9 3.37 -27.89 -1.72
CA VAL A 9 2.71 -28.80 -0.78
C VAL A 9 1.19 -28.78 -0.95
N LYS A 10 0.62 -27.60 -1.22
CA LYS A 10 -0.80 -27.45 -1.54
C LYS A 10 -1.13 -28.02 -2.93
N ILE A 11 -0.31 -27.73 -3.94
CA ILE A 11 -0.49 -28.26 -5.30
C ILE A 11 -0.46 -29.79 -5.29
N ALA A 12 0.51 -30.38 -4.59
CA ALA A 12 0.59 -31.84 -4.45
C ALA A 12 -0.69 -32.41 -3.80
N ALA A 13 -1.21 -31.77 -2.75
CA ALA A 13 -2.46 -32.19 -2.12
C ALA A 13 -3.66 -32.11 -3.07
N MET A 14 -3.77 -31.04 -3.88
CA MET A 14 -4.85 -30.89 -4.86
C MET A 14 -4.76 -31.97 -5.95
N ASN A 15 -3.57 -32.21 -6.50
CA ASN A 15 -3.37 -33.23 -7.53
C ASN A 15 -3.69 -34.65 -7.01
N LEU A 16 -3.28 -34.97 -5.79
CA LEU A 16 -3.58 -36.27 -5.16
C LEU A 16 -5.09 -36.48 -4.99
N TYR A 17 -5.81 -35.41 -4.66
CA TYR A 17 -7.27 -35.44 -4.51
C TYR A 17 -8.00 -35.52 -5.85
N GLU A 18 -7.64 -34.68 -6.83
CA GLU A 18 -8.29 -34.65 -8.15
C GLU A 18 -8.13 -35.96 -8.92
N TRP A 19 -6.97 -36.60 -8.82
CA TRP A 19 -6.72 -37.89 -9.45
C TRP A 19 -7.20 -39.08 -8.60
N ASN A 20 -7.85 -38.81 -7.46
CA ASN A 20 -8.39 -39.81 -6.55
C ASN A 20 -7.35 -40.88 -6.15
N LEU A 21 -6.10 -40.47 -5.96
CA LEU A 21 -4.97 -41.37 -5.67
C LEU A 21 -4.91 -41.79 -4.21
N LEU A 22 -5.42 -40.95 -3.30
CA LEU A 22 -5.41 -41.16 -1.86
C LEU A 22 -6.73 -40.65 -1.26
N SER A 23 -7.14 -41.23 -0.13
CA SER A 23 -8.27 -40.69 0.64
C SER A 23 -7.91 -39.35 1.27
N LEU A 24 -8.92 -38.54 1.61
CA LEU A 24 -8.71 -37.27 2.29
C LEU A 24 -7.88 -37.42 3.57
N GLU A 25 -8.17 -38.42 4.39
CA GLU A 25 -7.43 -38.70 5.64
C GLU A 25 -5.94 -38.97 5.36
N GLN A 26 -5.63 -39.77 4.34
CA GLN A 26 -4.26 -40.07 3.94
C GLN A 26 -3.52 -38.83 3.44
N ILE A 27 -4.20 -37.98 2.66
CA ILE A 27 -3.63 -36.72 2.17
C ILE A 27 -3.30 -35.80 3.34
N LEU A 28 -4.22 -35.63 4.30
CA LEU A 28 -4.00 -34.76 5.45
C LEU A 28 -2.84 -35.24 6.33
N ASP A 29 -2.71 -36.55 6.54
CA ASP A 29 -1.60 -37.16 7.27
C ASP A 29 -0.25 -36.98 6.55
N CYS A 30 -0.21 -37.14 5.23
CA CYS A 30 1.00 -36.95 4.43
C CYS A 30 1.45 -35.49 4.40
N VAL A 31 0.53 -34.58 4.12
CA VAL A 31 0.82 -33.18 3.79
C VAL A 31 0.89 -32.30 5.07
N ARG A 32 0.37 -32.81 6.19
CA ARG A 32 0.46 -32.24 7.54
C ARG A 32 -0.08 -30.81 7.66
N PHE A 33 -1.21 -30.54 7.03
CA PHE A 33 -2.01 -29.35 7.31
C PHE A 33 -3.48 -29.69 7.59
N SER A 34 -4.20 -28.76 8.22
CA SER A 34 -5.56 -29.01 8.69
C SER A 34 -6.57 -29.21 7.57
N GLU A 35 -7.62 -29.97 7.86
CA GLU A 35 -8.76 -30.15 6.95
C GLU A 35 -9.38 -28.81 6.51
N SER A 36 -9.50 -27.84 7.41
CA SER A 36 -9.96 -26.48 7.03
C SER A 36 -9.06 -25.84 5.97
N THR A 37 -7.73 -25.98 6.09
CA THR A 37 -6.79 -25.45 5.08
C THR A 37 -6.95 -26.18 3.74
N PHE A 38 -7.26 -27.47 3.77
CA PHE A 38 -7.56 -28.26 2.59
C PHE A 38 -8.77 -27.69 1.85
N TRP A 39 -9.90 -27.55 2.54
CA TRP A 39 -11.13 -27.04 1.91
C TRP A 39 -10.98 -25.61 1.40
N HIS A 40 -10.28 -24.73 2.13
CA HIS A 40 -9.98 -23.38 1.63
C HIS A 40 -9.11 -23.41 0.37
N THR A 41 -8.12 -24.29 0.31
CA THR A 41 -7.23 -24.44 -0.84
C THR A 41 -7.98 -25.04 -2.04
N LEU A 42 -8.80 -26.08 -1.81
CA LEU A 42 -9.60 -26.71 -2.85
C LEU A 42 -10.60 -25.73 -3.45
N ARG A 43 -11.27 -24.93 -2.62
CA ARG A 43 -12.17 -23.88 -3.10
C ARG A 43 -11.44 -22.90 -4.02
N LEU A 44 -10.27 -22.40 -3.58
CA LEU A 44 -9.47 -21.48 -4.39
C LEU A 44 -9.00 -22.12 -5.70
N TRP A 45 -8.58 -23.39 -5.64
CA TRP A 45 -8.14 -24.16 -6.80
C TRP A 45 -9.26 -24.34 -7.83
N ILE A 46 -10.47 -24.69 -7.39
CA ILE A 46 -11.64 -24.81 -8.27
C ILE A 46 -12.04 -23.45 -8.87
N GLU A 47 -11.99 -22.37 -8.08
CA GLU A 47 -12.40 -21.03 -8.51
C GLU A 47 -11.38 -20.35 -9.45
N THR A 48 -10.08 -20.60 -9.27
CA THR A 48 -9.01 -19.83 -9.92
C THR A 48 -7.97 -20.65 -10.68
N GLY A 49 -7.91 -21.97 -10.47
CA GLY A 49 -6.83 -22.83 -10.96
C GLY A 49 -5.51 -22.69 -10.19
N ASP A 50 -5.51 -21.97 -9.06
CA ASP A 50 -4.32 -21.73 -8.24
C ASP A 50 -4.59 -22.03 -6.74
N VAL A 51 -3.53 -22.38 -6.01
CA VAL A 51 -3.54 -22.58 -4.55
C VAL A 51 -3.11 -21.33 -3.77
N VAL A 52 -2.69 -20.28 -4.47
CA VAL A 52 -2.29 -18.98 -3.92
C VAL A 52 -3.30 -17.90 -4.30
N ASN A 53 -3.81 -17.21 -3.28
CA ASN A 53 -4.65 -16.05 -3.53
C ASN A 53 -3.76 -14.89 -3.99
N HIS A 54 -4.07 -14.36 -5.17
CA HIS A 54 -3.40 -13.20 -5.76
C HIS A 54 -4.20 -11.96 -5.36
N PRO A 55 -3.68 -11.10 -4.46
CA PRO A 55 -4.41 -9.92 -4.02
C PRO A 55 -4.72 -9.03 -5.24
N THR A 56 -6.00 -8.88 -5.56
CA THR A 56 -6.47 -7.97 -6.61
C THR A 56 -6.52 -6.56 -6.06
N GLY A 57 -5.37 -5.87 -6.06
CA GLY A 57 -5.28 -4.47 -5.68
C GLY A 57 -3.98 -4.12 -4.94
N SER A 58 -3.78 -2.82 -4.71
CA SER A 58 -2.69 -2.32 -3.88
C SER A 58 -2.95 -2.68 -2.40
N PRO A 59 -2.11 -3.48 -1.76
CA PRO A 59 -2.34 -3.90 -0.38
C PRO A 59 -2.25 -2.71 0.59
N GLY A 60 -3.15 -2.69 1.58
CA GLY A 60 -3.14 -1.72 2.67
C GLY A 60 -4.33 -0.77 2.70
N ARG A 61 -4.32 0.12 3.69
CA ARG A 61 -5.34 1.17 3.85
C ARG A 61 -5.22 2.17 2.69
N PRO A 62 -6.33 2.58 2.05
CA PRO A 62 -6.32 3.66 1.08
C PRO A 62 -5.65 4.92 1.65
N ARG A 63 -4.87 5.60 0.82
CA ARG A 63 -4.18 6.84 1.22
C ARG A 63 -5.20 7.96 1.42
N THR A 64 -4.84 8.92 2.28
CA THR A 64 -5.71 10.06 2.60
C THR A 64 -5.83 11.04 1.43
N LEU A 65 -4.79 11.19 0.62
CA LEU A 65 -4.80 12.05 -0.56
C LEU A 65 -5.08 11.22 -1.81
N HIS A 66 -6.00 11.71 -2.65
CA HIS A 66 -6.26 11.10 -3.95
C HIS A 66 -5.12 11.39 -4.92
N PHE A 67 -5.00 10.57 -5.96
CA PHE A 67 -3.97 10.75 -7.00
C PHE A 67 -4.02 12.15 -7.63
N ASP A 68 -5.22 12.68 -7.86
CA ASP A 68 -5.41 14.02 -8.42
C ASP A 68 -4.93 15.15 -7.50
N ASP A 69 -5.05 14.97 -6.18
CA ASP A 69 -4.60 15.95 -5.20
C ASP A 69 -3.07 15.93 -5.12
N ILE A 70 -2.47 14.75 -5.24
CA ILE A 70 -1.02 14.60 -5.33
C ILE A 70 -0.50 15.25 -6.61
N ASN A 71 -1.14 15.03 -7.76
CA ASN A 71 -0.78 15.69 -9.01
C ASN A 71 -0.93 17.21 -8.95
N TYR A 72 -1.99 17.69 -8.31
CA TYR A 72 -2.18 19.11 -8.06
C TYR A 72 -1.03 19.70 -7.23
N LEU A 73 -0.63 19.04 -6.14
CA LEU A 73 0.53 19.47 -5.34
C LEU A 73 1.84 19.44 -6.13
N ILE A 74 2.08 18.39 -6.92
CA ILE A 74 3.28 18.29 -7.77
C ILE A 74 3.32 19.43 -8.78
N TRP A 75 2.18 19.71 -9.42
CA TRP A 75 2.04 20.80 -10.36
C TRP A 75 2.41 22.13 -9.70
N LEU A 76 1.87 22.41 -8.50
CA LEU A 76 2.19 23.61 -7.73
C LEU A 76 3.68 23.73 -7.40
N VAL A 77 4.27 22.67 -6.83
CA VAL A 77 5.70 22.63 -6.44
C VAL A 77 6.64 22.78 -7.65
N ASN A 78 6.19 22.43 -8.85
CA ASN A 78 6.98 22.58 -10.07
C ASN A 78 6.85 23.97 -10.70
N HIS A 79 5.65 24.57 -10.69
CA HIS A 79 5.42 25.88 -11.30
C HIS A 79 5.81 27.04 -10.39
N ARG A 80 5.70 26.86 -9.07
CA ARG A 80 6.06 27.87 -8.07
C ARG A 80 6.87 27.22 -6.95
N PRO A 81 8.18 27.03 -7.15
CA PRO A 81 9.05 26.36 -6.18
C PRO A 81 9.28 27.18 -4.89
N THR A 82 8.75 28.40 -4.83
CA THR A 82 8.77 29.28 -3.66
C THR A 82 7.58 29.06 -2.73
N TRP A 83 6.60 28.24 -3.11
CA TRP A 83 5.42 28.00 -2.29
C TRP A 83 5.76 27.13 -1.09
N PHE A 84 5.34 27.60 0.09
CA PHE A 84 5.66 26.99 1.37
C PHE A 84 4.73 25.81 1.68
N LEU A 85 5.18 24.89 2.54
CA LEU A 85 4.38 23.71 2.89
C LEU A 85 3.07 24.07 3.61
N ASP A 86 3.07 25.15 4.39
CA ASP A 86 1.88 25.71 5.04
C ASP A 86 0.90 26.32 4.01
N GLU A 87 1.40 26.88 2.92
CA GLU A 87 0.55 27.39 1.82
C GLU A 87 -0.03 26.23 1.02
N LEU A 88 0.73 25.17 0.79
CA LEU A 88 0.22 23.95 0.16
C LEU A 88 -0.89 23.32 1.01
N LEU A 89 -0.80 23.41 2.34
CA LEU A 89 -1.87 23.03 3.26
C LEU A 89 -3.11 23.89 3.08
N SER A 90 -2.96 25.23 3.13
CA SER A 90 -4.10 26.14 2.98
C SER A 90 -4.78 26.02 1.61
N LEU A 91 -4.01 25.71 0.57
CA LEU A 91 -4.50 25.48 -0.78
C LEU A 91 -5.21 24.13 -0.93
N LEU A 92 -4.76 23.08 -0.26
CA LEU A 92 -5.50 21.82 -0.21
C LEU A 92 -6.82 21.96 0.55
N GLU A 93 -6.82 22.70 1.65
CA GLU A 93 -8.03 22.98 2.40
C GLU A 93 -9.01 23.83 1.59
N SER A 94 -8.52 24.90 0.94
CA SER A 94 -9.38 25.84 0.20
C SER A 94 -9.85 25.33 -1.15
N ASN A 95 -8.98 24.64 -1.91
CA ASN A 95 -9.28 24.26 -3.30
C ASN A 95 -9.70 22.80 -3.45
N ARG A 96 -9.37 21.93 -2.48
CA ARG A 96 -9.67 20.49 -2.51
C ARG A 96 -10.50 20.03 -1.32
N PHE A 97 -10.78 20.89 -0.33
CA PHE A 97 -11.52 20.57 0.90
C PHE A 97 -10.90 19.41 1.70
N ILE A 98 -9.57 19.30 1.65
CA ILE A 98 -8.83 18.24 2.35
C ILE A 98 -7.98 18.84 3.47
N THR A 99 -8.43 18.63 4.71
CA THR A 99 -7.64 18.96 5.89
C THR A 99 -6.71 17.80 6.22
N THR A 100 -5.41 17.98 5.98
CA THR A 100 -4.37 17.00 6.32
C THR A 100 -3.26 17.65 7.12
N HIS A 101 -2.45 16.84 7.79
CA HIS A 101 -1.28 17.34 8.50
C HIS A 101 -0.09 17.51 7.56
N PHE A 102 0.83 18.43 7.85
CA PHE A 102 2.00 18.71 6.99
C PHE A 102 2.85 17.44 6.71
N THR A 103 2.92 16.53 7.69
CA THR A 103 3.65 15.26 7.55
C THR A 103 3.03 14.33 6.51
N THR A 104 1.71 14.39 6.31
CA THR A 104 0.99 13.61 5.29
C THR A 104 1.38 14.10 3.90
N ILE A 105 1.32 15.41 3.65
CA ILE A 105 1.73 16.02 2.38
C ILE A 105 3.21 15.75 2.09
N TYR A 106 4.06 15.93 3.10
CA TYR A 106 5.49 15.68 2.96
C TYR A 106 5.77 14.23 2.53
N ARG A 107 5.12 13.24 3.16
CA ARG A 107 5.27 11.83 2.80
C ARG A 107 4.77 11.57 1.38
N GLU A 108 3.60 12.07 1.01
CA GLU A 108 3.05 11.86 -0.34
C GLU A 108 3.91 12.50 -1.43
N LEU A 109 4.48 13.70 -1.18
CA LEU A 109 5.40 14.35 -2.12
C LEU A 109 6.72 13.58 -2.29
N VAL A 110 7.27 13.04 -1.19
CA VAL A 110 8.46 12.17 -1.25
C VAL A 110 8.14 10.88 -2.01
N HIS A 111 6.99 10.27 -1.76
CA HIS A 111 6.53 9.09 -2.49
C HIS A 111 6.31 9.38 -3.98
N ALA A 112 5.88 10.59 -4.32
CA ALA A 112 5.75 11.05 -5.71
C ALA A 112 7.11 11.43 -6.37
N GLY A 113 8.23 11.25 -5.67
CA GLY A 113 9.57 11.47 -6.23
C GLY A 113 10.10 12.90 -6.09
N ILE A 114 9.45 13.77 -5.30
CA ILE A 114 9.99 15.10 -5.01
C ILE A 114 11.20 14.95 -4.06
N SER A 115 12.35 15.50 -4.48
CA SER A 115 13.57 15.37 -3.68
C SER A 115 13.46 16.05 -2.32
N LEU A 116 14.00 15.39 -1.29
CA LEU A 116 14.10 15.93 0.07
C LEU A 116 14.85 17.26 0.12
N LYS A 117 15.81 17.48 -0.78
CA LYS A 117 16.54 18.76 -0.88
C LYS A 117 15.61 19.90 -1.31
N LYS A 118 14.73 19.66 -2.29
CA LYS A 118 13.73 20.62 -2.74
C LYS A 118 12.76 20.96 -1.62
N LEU A 119 12.25 19.95 -0.91
CA LEU A 119 11.34 20.15 0.24
C LEU A 119 12.01 20.85 1.42
N ARG A 120 13.26 20.50 1.77
CA ARG A 120 14.02 21.14 2.85
C ARG A 120 14.39 22.58 2.55
N LYS A 121 14.66 22.92 1.29
CA LYS A 121 14.89 24.31 0.89
C LYS A 121 13.65 25.15 1.18
N ILE A 122 12.49 24.67 0.77
CA ILE A 122 11.18 25.30 1.02
C ILE A 122 10.93 25.46 2.53
N ALA A 123 11.14 24.40 3.32
CA ALA A 123 10.96 24.46 4.78
C ALA A 123 11.97 25.38 5.50
N LYS A 124 13.19 25.54 4.98
CA LYS A 124 14.22 26.41 5.58
C LYS A 124 13.95 27.90 5.31
N GLU A 125 13.29 28.22 4.21
CA GLU A 125 12.87 29.59 3.89
C GLU A 125 11.77 30.06 4.87
N GLN A 126 10.84 29.17 5.25
CA GLN A 126 9.80 29.41 6.27
C GLN A 126 10.34 29.89 7.63
N ASP A 127 11.43 29.29 8.13
CA ASP A 127 12.02 29.65 9.43
C ASP A 127 12.65 31.06 9.39
N LYS A 128 13.18 31.47 8.24
CA LYS A 128 13.75 32.81 8.05
C LYS A 128 12.69 33.89 7.94
N ASP A 129 11.61 33.62 7.21
CA ASP A 129 10.53 34.60 7.04
C ASP A 129 9.72 34.75 8.34
N LYS A 130 9.49 33.64 9.08
CA LYS A 130 8.92 33.70 10.43
C LYS A 130 9.83 34.41 11.44
N GLN A 131 11.14 34.44 11.25
CA GLN A 131 12.05 35.27 12.06
C GLN A 131 12.03 36.75 11.65
N ALA A 132 11.82 37.07 10.37
CA ALA A 132 11.83 38.44 9.86
C ALA A 132 10.55 39.22 10.22
N GLU A 133 9.43 38.56 10.45
CA GLU A 133 8.16 39.19 10.84
C GLU A 133 8.12 39.61 12.33
N PHE A 134 9.11 39.18 13.13
CA PHE A 134 9.23 39.49 14.56
C PHE A 134 10.31 40.56 14.90
N VAL A 135 10.81 41.30 13.91
CA VAL A 135 11.76 42.44 14.08
C VAL A 135 11.13 43.73 13.58
#